data_AF-A0A660TNE4-F1
#
_entry.id   AF-A0A660TNE4-F1
#
_cell.length_a   1.000
_cell.length_b   1.000
_cell.length_c   1.000
_cell.angle_alpha   90.00
_cell.angle_beta   90.00
_cell.angle_gamma   90.00
#
_symmetry.space_group_name_H-M   'P 1'
#
loop_
_entity.id
_entity.type
_entity.pdbx_description
1 polymer ?
#
loop_
_entity_poly.entity_id
_entity_poly.type
_entity_poly.pdbx_seq_one_letter_code
_entity_poly.pdbx_strand_id
1 'polypeptide(L)'
;LLYTAIHEYAHHVHFSRYPEEVTRRAHTNRFWDLFHGLLSEAENKGIYKSLFDNDRDFQLLTKRIKSEYLEKNGYLMKEFGKLLIEALDLCREKHAVFEDYAERILGMTRGSARSMMKVYALDIDESLGFENMKVVASIKNPKERIEAAESFKEGKTPPQVRQHIKETRTEPEPSMGRLEAQKRRLEKNITNLQEKLENVDRQLEELTLEAST
;
A
#
# COMPACT_ATOMS: atom_id res chain seq x y z
N LEU A 1 27.00 0.91 7.78
CA LEU A 1 27.00 -0.21 8.76
C LEU A 1 25.85 -0.10 9.75
N LEU A 2 25.68 1.02 10.49
CA LEU A 2 24.58 1.17 11.46
C LEU A 2 23.17 1.04 10.86
N TYR A 3 22.89 1.69 9.73
CA TYR A 3 21.59 1.58 9.04
C TYR A 3 21.24 0.11 8.74
N THR A 4 22.20 -0.65 8.21
CA THR A 4 22.05 -2.09 7.94
C THR A 4 21.86 -2.89 9.22
N ALA A 5 22.61 -2.59 10.29
CA ALA A 5 22.44 -3.27 11.57
C ALA A 5 21.03 -3.03 12.16
N ILE A 6 20.51 -1.81 12.05
CA ILE A 6 19.13 -1.48 12.46
C ILE A 6 18.11 -2.22 11.57
N HIS A 7 18.40 -2.39 10.28
CA HIS A 7 17.55 -3.15 9.35
C HIS A 7 17.46 -4.63 9.74
N GLU A 8 18.59 -5.28 9.97
CA GLU A 8 18.61 -6.69 10.39
C GLU A 8 18.00 -6.86 11.79
N TYR A 9 18.20 -5.90 12.68
CA TYR A 9 17.54 -5.91 13.99
C TYR A 9 16.02 -5.75 13.87
N ALA A 10 15.52 -4.91 12.95
CA ALA A 10 14.10 -4.78 12.68
C ALA A 10 13.49 -6.10 12.16
N HIS A 11 14.21 -6.86 11.32
CA HIS A 11 13.80 -8.21 10.94
C HIS A 11 13.69 -9.13 12.16
N HIS A 12 14.73 -9.17 13.01
CA HIS A 12 14.71 -9.98 14.22
C HIS A 12 13.50 -9.63 15.10
N VAL A 13 13.26 -8.34 15.38
CA VAL A 13 12.10 -7.89 16.18
C VAL A 13 10.78 -8.30 15.51
N HIS A 14 10.65 -8.12 14.19
CA HIS A 14 9.46 -8.50 13.44
C HIS A 14 9.17 -10.01 13.57
N PHE A 15 10.17 -10.87 13.34
CA PHE A 15 10.03 -12.32 13.44
C PHE A 15 9.78 -12.80 14.87
N SER A 16 10.38 -12.17 15.88
CA SER A 16 10.24 -12.61 17.26
C SER A 16 8.95 -12.10 17.93
N ARG A 17 8.47 -10.90 17.60
CA ARG A 17 7.32 -10.29 18.29
C ARG A 17 5.99 -10.40 17.54
N TYR A 18 6.03 -10.54 16.22
CA TYR A 18 4.84 -10.58 15.38
C TYR A 18 4.88 -11.77 14.41
N PRO A 19 5.11 -13.01 14.88
CA PRO A 19 5.23 -14.19 14.01
C PRO A 19 3.99 -14.41 13.13
N GLU A 20 2.81 -13.97 13.56
CA GLU A 20 1.56 -14.02 12.81
C GLU A 20 1.47 -13.01 11.67
N GLU A 21 2.22 -11.90 11.72
CA GLU A 21 2.29 -10.90 10.65
C GLU A 21 3.41 -11.19 9.64
N VAL A 22 4.25 -12.20 9.91
CA VAL A 22 5.30 -12.65 9.02
C VAL A 22 4.70 -13.35 7.81
N THR A 23 5.17 -12.97 6.63
CA THR A 23 4.75 -13.57 5.36
C THR A 23 5.98 -13.98 4.54
N ARG A 24 5.76 -14.60 3.38
CA ARG A 24 6.85 -14.84 2.40
C ARG A 24 7.54 -13.55 1.95
N ARG A 25 6.89 -12.39 2.11
CA ARG A 25 7.50 -11.08 1.84
C ARG A 25 8.25 -10.61 3.08
N ALA A 26 9.56 -10.41 2.93
CA ALA A 26 10.45 -9.96 4.00
C ALA A 26 10.09 -8.58 4.56
N HIS A 27 9.70 -7.63 3.69
CA HIS A 27 9.39 -6.25 4.09
C HIS A 27 7.90 -5.95 4.01
N THR A 28 7.19 -6.24 5.09
CA THR A 28 5.76 -5.90 5.31
C THR A 28 5.60 -4.46 5.81
N ASN A 29 4.36 -3.98 5.95
CA ASN A 29 4.12 -2.68 6.58
C ASN A 29 4.59 -2.65 8.03
N ARG A 30 4.34 -3.74 8.78
CA ARG A 30 4.85 -3.94 10.14
C ARG A 30 6.38 -3.84 10.20
N PHE A 31 7.09 -4.50 9.30
CA PHE A 31 8.56 -4.38 9.22
C PHE A 31 9.00 -2.92 9.05
N TRP A 32 8.43 -2.21 8.08
CA TRP A 32 8.82 -0.83 7.81
C TRP A 32 8.47 0.12 8.95
N ASP A 33 7.34 -0.13 9.61
CA ASP A 33 6.94 0.60 10.81
C ASP A 33 7.95 0.44 11.95
N LEU A 34 8.32 -0.81 12.26
CA LEU A 34 9.36 -1.13 13.24
C LEU A 34 10.71 -0.52 12.84
N PHE A 35 11.13 -0.69 11.59
CA PHE A 35 12.42 -0.22 11.11
C PHE A 35 12.55 1.30 11.19
N HIS A 36 11.55 2.05 10.71
CA HIS A 36 11.56 3.51 10.81
C HIS A 36 11.44 3.99 12.26
N GLY A 37 10.68 3.30 13.11
CA GLY A 37 10.64 3.59 14.54
C GLY A 37 12.01 3.41 15.21
N LEU A 38 12.71 2.31 14.92
CA LEU A 38 14.06 2.04 15.43
C LEU A 38 15.09 3.04 14.91
N LEU A 39 14.98 3.50 13.65
CA LEU A 39 15.83 4.57 13.12
C LEU A 39 15.63 5.86 13.91
N SER A 40 14.39 6.32 14.08
CA SER A 40 14.09 7.52 14.86
C SER A 40 14.56 7.40 16.32
N GLU A 41 14.40 6.24 16.94
CA GLU A 41 14.92 5.99 18.29
C GLU A 41 16.46 6.06 18.35
N ALA A 42 17.15 5.48 17.36
CA ALA A 42 18.61 5.54 17.27
C ALA A 42 19.12 6.97 17.03
N GLU A 43 18.39 7.79 16.25
CA GLU A 43 18.68 9.21 16.05
C GLU A 43 18.52 10.00 17.34
N ASN A 44 17.41 9.82 18.05
CA ASN A 44 17.13 10.48 19.33
C ASN A 44 18.18 10.12 20.39
N LYS A 45 18.72 8.89 20.35
CA LYS A 45 19.81 8.43 21.22
C LYS A 45 21.20 8.88 20.75
N GLY A 46 21.32 9.52 19.59
CA GLY A 46 22.58 9.92 18.97
C GLY A 46 23.44 8.75 18.47
N ILE A 47 22.88 7.54 18.41
CA ILE A 47 23.55 6.31 17.94
C ILE A 47 23.65 6.33 16.41
N TYR A 48 22.61 6.84 15.75
CA TYR A 48 22.56 7.03 14.30
C TYR A 48 22.45 8.51 13.97
N LYS A 49 23.09 8.94 12.87
CA LYS A 49 22.97 10.30 12.35
C LYS A 49 22.61 10.21 10.88
N SER A 50 21.42 10.71 10.54
CA SER A 50 21.00 10.91 9.16
C SER A 50 21.91 11.94 8.49
N LEU A 51 22.50 11.58 7.35
CA LEU A 51 23.21 12.54 6.50
C LEU A 51 22.25 13.55 5.88
N PHE A 52 21.01 13.15 5.63
CA PHE A 52 20.03 13.94 4.90
C PHE A 52 19.57 15.19 5.65
N ASP A 53 19.64 15.16 6.99
CA ASP A 53 19.22 16.26 7.85
C ASP A 53 20.38 17.17 8.27
N ASN A 54 21.63 16.78 8.04
CA ASN A 54 22.81 17.52 8.49
C ASN A 54 23.66 18.07 7.33
N ASP A 55 23.49 17.53 6.13
CA ASP A 55 24.19 17.99 4.94
C ASP A 55 23.37 19.05 4.18
N ARG A 56 24.00 20.19 3.90
CA ARG A 56 23.34 21.33 3.26
C ARG A 56 22.80 21.01 1.87
N ASP A 57 23.52 20.22 1.08
CA ASP A 57 23.14 19.93 -0.29
C ASP A 57 21.91 19.01 -0.31
N PHE A 58 21.87 18.01 0.57
CA PHE A 58 20.68 17.18 0.77
C PHE A 58 19.49 17.99 1.28
N GLN A 59 19.67 18.93 2.21
CA GLN A 59 18.58 19.78 2.68
C GLN A 59 18.00 20.66 1.57
N LEU A 60 18.86 21.32 0.78
CA LEU A 60 18.44 22.16 -0.33
C LEU A 60 17.72 21.35 -1.40
N LEU A 61 18.29 20.20 -1.78
CA LEU A 61 17.67 19.29 -2.74
C LEU A 61 16.32 18.77 -2.24
N THR A 62 16.23 18.36 -0.97
CA THR A 62 14.99 17.86 -0.36
C THR A 62 13.92 18.93 -0.35
N LYS A 63 14.25 20.18 0.03
CA LYS A 63 13.31 21.31 -0.01
C LYS A 63 12.79 21.54 -1.42
N ARG A 64 13.67 21.50 -2.42
CA ARG A 64 13.32 21.66 -3.83
C ARG A 64 12.40 20.53 -4.31
N ILE A 65 12.73 19.27 -4.02
CA ILE A 65 11.91 18.12 -4.40
C ILE A 65 10.51 18.22 -3.77
N LYS A 66 10.42 18.52 -2.47
CA LYS A 66 9.13 18.64 -1.78
C LYS A 66 8.24 19.75 -2.38
N SER A 67 8.79 20.95 -2.54
CA SER A 67 8.01 22.13 -2.97
C SER A 67 7.79 22.19 -4.49
N GLU A 68 8.80 21.92 -5.31
CA GLU A 68 8.69 22.10 -6.76
C GLU A 68 8.12 20.88 -7.48
N TYR A 69 8.22 19.69 -6.87
CA TYR A 69 7.81 18.46 -7.54
C TYR A 69 6.68 17.74 -6.80
N LEU A 70 6.83 17.43 -5.51
CA LEU A 70 5.80 16.64 -4.80
C LEU A 70 4.50 17.42 -4.66
N GLU A 71 4.54 18.65 -4.12
CA GLU A 71 3.38 19.51 -3.94
C GLU A 71 2.74 19.91 -5.28
N LYS A 72 3.55 20.40 -6.24
CA LYS A 72 3.04 20.78 -7.57
C LYS A 72 2.44 19.59 -8.33
N ASN A 73 3.03 18.40 -8.21
CA ASN A 73 2.45 17.18 -8.78
C ASN A 73 1.14 16.80 -8.08
N GLY A 74 1.05 16.97 -6.75
CA GLY A 74 -0.19 16.80 -6.00
C GLY A 74 -1.31 17.70 -6.55
N TYR A 75 -1.02 18.98 -6.72
CA TYR A 75 -1.95 19.95 -7.32
C TYR A 75 -2.36 19.56 -8.74
N LEU A 76 -1.38 19.28 -9.61
CA LEU A 76 -1.63 18.93 -11.01
C LEU A 76 -2.51 17.68 -11.14
N MET A 77 -2.26 16.65 -10.31
CA MET A 77 -3.04 15.42 -10.33
C MET A 77 -4.45 15.60 -9.76
N LYS A 78 -4.63 16.53 -8.82
CA LYS A 78 -5.95 16.91 -8.30
C LYS A 78 -6.78 17.64 -9.36
N GLU A 79 -6.17 18.61 -10.05
CA GLU A 79 -6.81 19.29 -11.20
C GLU A 79 -7.08 18.31 -12.36
N PHE A 80 -6.18 17.36 -12.61
CA PHE A 80 -6.46 16.32 -13.59
C PHE A 80 -7.66 15.45 -13.19
N GLY A 81 -7.78 15.13 -11.89
CA GLY A 81 -8.94 14.45 -11.32
C GLY A 81 -10.26 15.17 -11.63
N LYS A 82 -10.28 16.50 -11.54
CA LYS A 82 -11.43 17.35 -11.92
C LYS A 82 -11.79 17.19 -13.40
N LEU A 83 -10.80 17.34 -14.29
CA LEU A 83 -11.01 17.20 -15.75
C LEU A 83 -11.53 15.81 -16.12
N LEU A 84 -11.10 14.76 -15.41
CA LEU A 84 -11.61 13.41 -15.62
C LEU A 84 -13.07 13.25 -15.18
N ILE A 85 -13.52 13.97 -14.15
CA ILE A 85 -14.94 14.03 -13.78
C ILE A 85 -15.74 14.76 -14.85
N GLU A 86 -15.24 15.89 -15.35
CA GLU A 86 -15.87 16.62 -16.46
C GLU A 86 -15.98 15.72 -17.72
N ALA A 87 -14.93 14.97 -18.03
CA ALA A 87 -14.94 14.00 -19.13
C ALA A 87 -15.92 12.85 -18.91
N LEU A 88 -16.06 12.36 -17.67
CA LEU A 88 -17.06 11.35 -17.33
C LEU A 88 -18.48 11.88 -17.55
N ASP A 89 -18.75 13.12 -17.14
CA ASP A 89 -20.06 13.73 -17.32
C ASP A 89 -20.37 14.00 -18.80
N LEU A 90 -19.38 14.41 -19.59
CA LEU A 90 -19.52 14.53 -21.04
C LEU A 90 -19.78 13.17 -21.71
N CYS A 91 -19.11 12.10 -21.27
CA CYS A 91 -19.37 10.75 -21.77
C CYS A 91 -20.82 10.33 -21.47
N ARG A 92 -21.33 10.63 -20.27
CA ARG A 92 -22.73 10.34 -19.90
C ARG A 92 -23.71 11.10 -20.80
N GLU A 93 -23.48 12.39 -21.04
CA GLU A 93 -24.31 13.23 -21.90
C GLU A 93 -24.34 12.71 -23.35
N LYS A 94 -23.18 12.26 -23.86
CA LYS A 94 -23.04 11.76 -25.24
C LYS A 94 -23.27 10.26 -25.38
N HIS A 95 -23.73 9.58 -24.33
CA HIS A 95 -23.91 8.13 -24.28
C HIS A 95 -22.65 7.33 -24.68
N ALA A 96 -21.48 7.85 -24.36
CA ALA A 96 -20.18 7.21 -24.56
C ALA A 96 -19.70 6.48 -23.29
N VAL A 97 -18.77 5.54 -23.48
CA VAL A 97 -18.17 4.77 -22.38
C VAL A 97 -16.88 5.45 -21.90
N PHE A 98 -16.87 5.95 -20.67
CA PHE A 98 -15.71 6.66 -20.11
C PHE A 98 -14.46 5.77 -20.05
N GLU A 99 -14.61 4.48 -19.75
CA GLU A 99 -13.49 3.54 -19.72
C GLU A 99 -12.75 3.46 -21.07
N ASP A 100 -13.49 3.52 -22.18
CA ASP A 100 -12.92 3.51 -23.53
C ASP A 100 -12.17 4.83 -23.82
N TYR A 101 -12.72 5.95 -23.37
CA TYR A 101 -12.07 7.25 -23.45
C TYR A 101 -10.76 7.28 -22.64
N ALA A 102 -10.79 6.84 -21.37
CA ALA A 102 -9.62 6.83 -20.51
C ALA A 102 -8.50 5.91 -21.04
N GLU A 103 -8.83 4.70 -21.50
CA GLU A 103 -7.83 3.73 -21.93
C GLU A 103 -7.33 3.98 -23.35
N ARG A 104 -8.22 4.12 -24.32
CA ARG A 104 -7.83 4.20 -25.74
C ARG A 104 -7.46 5.61 -26.17
N ILE A 105 -8.16 6.63 -25.66
CA ILE A 105 -7.95 8.03 -26.10
C ILE A 105 -6.91 8.72 -25.22
N LEU A 106 -7.00 8.59 -23.90
CA LEU A 106 -6.07 9.22 -22.97
C LEU A 106 -4.84 8.35 -22.64
N GLY A 107 -4.85 7.06 -23.00
CA GLY A 107 -3.71 6.17 -22.78
C GLY A 107 -3.42 5.84 -21.31
N MET A 108 -4.41 5.90 -20.43
CA MET A 108 -4.25 5.62 -19.00
C MET A 108 -5.13 4.48 -18.51
N THR A 109 -4.70 3.82 -17.43
CA THR A 109 -5.52 2.77 -16.83
C THR A 109 -6.76 3.35 -16.15
N ARG A 110 -7.86 2.58 -16.14
CA ARG A 110 -9.06 2.89 -15.33
C ARG A 110 -8.72 3.13 -13.86
N GLY A 111 -7.76 2.38 -13.32
CA GLY A 111 -7.31 2.50 -11.94
C GLY A 111 -6.67 3.86 -11.65
N SER A 112 -5.82 4.34 -12.55
CA SER A 112 -5.19 5.67 -12.45
C SER A 112 -6.24 6.77 -12.54
N ALA A 113 -7.13 6.72 -13.53
CA ALA A 113 -8.20 7.70 -13.71
C ALA A 113 -9.09 7.81 -12.46
N ARG A 114 -9.61 6.66 -11.99
CA ARG A 114 -10.46 6.61 -10.79
C ARG A 114 -9.73 7.09 -9.54
N SER A 115 -8.42 6.85 -9.43
CA SER A 115 -7.63 7.34 -8.29
C SER A 115 -7.53 8.86 -8.27
N MET A 116 -7.25 9.49 -9.42
CA MET A 116 -7.20 10.96 -9.55
C MET A 116 -8.56 11.60 -9.29
N MET A 117 -9.62 11.07 -9.90
CA MET A 117 -10.99 11.54 -9.65
C MET A 117 -11.36 11.45 -8.18
N LYS A 118 -10.99 10.34 -7.52
CA LYS A 118 -11.27 10.13 -6.09
C LYS A 118 -10.51 11.11 -5.20
N VAL A 119 -9.27 11.42 -5.55
CA VAL A 119 -8.45 12.42 -4.85
C VAL A 119 -9.10 13.81 -4.93
N TYR A 120 -9.56 14.22 -6.11
CA TYR A 120 -10.29 15.48 -6.27
C TYR A 120 -11.63 15.48 -5.54
N ALA A 121 -12.44 14.43 -5.72
CA ALA A 121 -13.78 14.34 -5.14
C ALA A 121 -13.79 14.34 -3.60
N LEU A 122 -12.69 13.92 -2.97
CA LEU A 122 -12.51 13.93 -1.53
C LEU A 122 -11.73 15.14 -1.01
N ASP A 123 -11.39 16.07 -1.90
CA ASP A 123 -10.63 17.29 -1.62
C ASP A 123 -9.38 17.03 -0.76
N ILE A 124 -8.57 16.05 -1.17
CA ILE A 124 -7.35 15.71 -0.44
C ILE A 124 -6.33 16.83 -0.62
N ASP A 125 -5.64 17.19 0.47
CA ASP A 125 -4.57 18.19 0.51
C ASP A 125 -3.42 17.84 -0.46
N GLU A 126 -3.18 18.72 -1.43
CA GLU A 126 -2.12 18.59 -2.43
C GLU A 126 -0.71 18.66 -1.87
N SER A 127 -0.50 19.28 -0.70
CA SER A 127 0.83 19.41 -0.08
C SER A 127 1.43 18.07 0.32
N LEU A 128 0.58 17.03 0.44
CA LEU A 128 1.00 15.66 0.73
C LEU A 128 1.74 15.00 -0.45
N GLY A 129 1.56 15.52 -1.66
CA GLY A 129 1.99 14.91 -2.91
C GLY A 129 1.15 13.70 -3.32
N PHE A 130 1.05 13.47 -4.63
CA PHE A 130 0.06 12.54 -5.20
C PHE A 130 0.12 11.10 -4.67
N GLU A 131 1.31 10.57 -4.38
CA GLU A 131 1.46 9.21 -3.84
C GLU A 131 0.79 9.05 -2.48
N ASN A 132 0.97 10.03 -1.58
CA ASN A 132 0.33 10.03 -0.27
C ASN A 132 -1.16 10.35 -0.38
N MET A 133 -1.54 11.25 -1.28
CA MET A 133 -2.96 11.55 -1.57
C MET A 133 -3.73 10.29 -1.96
N LYS A 134 -3.14 9.38 -2.76
CA LYS A 134 -3.76 8.08 -3.09
C LYS A 134 -3.98 7.20 -1.86
N VAL A 135 -3.04 7.19 -0.92
CA VAL A 135 -3.19 6.43 0.34
C VAL A 135 -4.35 6.98 1.14
N VAL A 136 -4.38 8.28 1.37
CA VAL A 136 -5.46 8.96 2.09
C VAL A 136 -6.81 8.75 1.40
N ALA A 137 -6.87 8.91 0.08
CA ALA A 137 -8.07 8.68 -0.71
C ALA A 137 -8.57 7.24 -0.60
N SER A 138 -7.69 6.24 -0.45
CA SER A 138 -8.06 4.83 -0.33
C SER A 138 -8.80 4.48 0.97
N ILE A 139 -8.61 5.28 2.03
CA ILE A 139 -9.25 5.09 3.33
C ILE A 139 -10.76 5.39 3.20
N LYS A 140 -11.59 4.54 3.81
CA LYS A 140 -13.06 4.68 3.72
C LYS A 140 -13.61 5.60 4.80
N ASN A 141 -13.18 5.40 6.04
CA ASN A 141 -13.64 6.15 7.20
C ASN A 141 -13.10 7.60 7.14
N PRO A 142 -13.97 8.63 7.19
CA PRO A 142 -13.53 10.02 7.18
C PRO A 142 -12.61 10.41 8.34
N LYS A 143 -12.82 9.86 9.55
CA LYS A 143 -11.97 10.16 10.71
C LYS A 143 -10.56 9.61 10.52
N GLU A 144 -10.44 8.32 10.16
CA GLU A 144 -9.15 7.68 9.83
C GLU A 144 -8.45 8.39 8.66
N ARG A 145 -9.21 8.95 7.71
CA ARG A 145 -8.66 9.71 6.58
C ARG A 145 -7.96 10.98 7.04
N ILE A 146 -8.59 11.75 7.93
CA ILE A 146 -8.01 12.99 8.48
C ILE A 146 -6.74 12.65 9.28
N GLU A 147 -6.81 11.65 10.15
CA GLU A 147 -5.67 11.20 10.94
C GLU A 147 -4.50 10.73 10.06
N ALA A 148 -4.78 10.02 8.98
CA ALA A 148 -3.76 9.61 8.02
C ALA A 148 -3.11 10.79 7.29
N ALA A 149 -3.88 11.82 6.92
CA ALA A 149 -3.36 13.03 6.30
C ALA A 149 -2.42 13.78 7.25
N GLU A 150 -2.81 13.93 8.52
CA GLU A 150 -1.96 14.56 9.55
C GLU A 150 -0.69 13.73 9.82
N SER A 151 -0.80 12.40 9.88
CA SER A 151 0.38 11.52 10.03
C SER A 151 1.43 11.74 8.92
N PHE A 152 1.00 11.97 7.68
CA PHE A 152 1.92 12.30 6.59
C PHE A 152 2.59 13.67 6.77
N LYS A 153 1.87 14.67 7.32
CA LYS A 153 2.43 15.99 7.63
C LYS A 153 3.48 15.91 8.73
N GLU A 154 3.31 14.99 9.69
CA GLU A 154 4.29 14.66 10.71
C GLU A 154 5.51 13.87 10.18
N GLY A 155 5.52 13.53 8.88
CA GLY A 155 6.63 12.84 8.24
C GLY A 155 6.57 11.31 8.33
N LYS A 156 5.44 10.72 8.74
CA LYS A 156 5.27 9.26 8.71
C LYS A 156 5.26 8.75 7.27
N THR A 157 5.84 7.57 7.08
CA THR A 157 5.89 6.90 5.77
C THR A 157 4.56 6.19 5.46
N PRO A 158 4.25 5.90 4.18
CA PRO A 158 3.04 5.16 3.83
C PRO A 158 2.87 3.80 4.54
N PRO A 159 3.93 2.99 4.75
CA PRO A 159 3.82 1.77 5.53
C PRO A 159 3.43 2.02 7.00
N GLN A 160 4.02 3.04 7.65
CA GLN A 160 3.67 3.43 9.03
C GLN A 160 2.21 3.85 9.14
N VAL A 161 1.74 4.71 8.22
CA VAL A 161 0.34 5.16 8.21
C VAL A 161 -0.62 3.97 8.02
N ARG A 162 -0.31 3.05 7.09
CA ARG A 162 -1.14 1.85 6.88
C ARG A 162 -1.12 0.90 8.07
N GLN A 163 0.02 0.76 8.75
CA GLN A 163 0.13 -0.09 9.93
C GLN A 163 -0.66 0.52 11.09
N HIS A 164 -0.53 1.82 11.33
CA HIS A 164 -1.29 2.54 12.35
C HIS A 164 -2.80 2.37 12.16
N ILE A 165 -3.31 2.58 10.93
CA ILE A 165 -4.75 2.36 10.62
C ILE A 165 -5.17 0.90 10.84
N LYS A 166 -4.28 -0.06 10.56
CA LYS A 166 -4.55 -1.49 10.82
C LYS A 166 -4.70 -1.76 12.31
N GLU A 167 -3.90 -1.12 13.15
CA GLU A 167 -3.91 -1.30 14.61
C GLU A 167 -5.07 -0.56 15.30
N THR A 168 -5.37 0.65 14.83
CA THR A 168 -6.49 1.45 15.39
C THR A 168 -7.84 0.98 14.90
N ARG A 169 -7.88 0.19 13.82
CA ARG A 169 -9.09 -0.53 13.44
C ARG A 169 -9.47 -1.52 14.52
N THR A 170 -10.58 -1.21 15.18
CA THR A 170 -11.33 -2.22 15.93
C THR A 170 -11.79 -3.28 14.93
N GLU A 171 -11.29 -4.51 15.07
CA GLU A 171 -11.85 -5.60 14.28
C GLU A 171 -13.35 -5.67 14.59
N PRO A 172 -14.23 -5.66 13.56
CA PRO A 172 -15.64 -5.90 13.80
C PRO A 172 -15.75 -7.26 14.49
N GLU A 173 -16.51 -7.35 15.58
CA GLU A 173 -16.67 -8.62 16.29
C GLU A 173 -16.97 -9.75 15.29
N PRO A 174 -16.34 -10.93 15.45
CA PRO A 174 -16.51 -12.03 14.52
C PRO A 174 -17.99 -12.42 14.50
N SER A 175 -18.67 -12.10 13.39
CA SER A 175 -20.04 -12.55 13.18
C SER A 175 -20.04 -14.01 12.72
N MET A 176 -21.02 -14.81 13.17
CA MET A 176 -21.16 -16.21 12.74
C MET A 176 -21.14 -16.34 11.21
N GLY A 177 -21.84 -15.46 10.49
CA GLY A 177 -21.85 -15.48 9.03
C GLY A 177 -20.48 -15.24 8.38
N ARG A 178 -19.60 -14.43 9.00
CA ARG A 178 -18.22 -14.25 8.53
C ARG A 178 -17.40 -15.52 8.73
N LEU A 179 -17.48 -16.13 9.90
CA LEU A 179 -16.75 -17.36 10.22
C LEU A 179 -17.24 -18.54 9.37
N GLU A 180 -18.54 -18.66 9.12
CA GLU A 180 -19.09 -19.66 8.21
C GLU A 180 -18.62 -19.46 6.77
N ALA A 181 -18.62 -18.22 6.27
CA ALA A 181 -18.10 -17.93 4.94
C ALA A 181 -16.60 -18.24 4.83
N GLN A 182 -15.83 -17.97 5.89
CA GLN A 182 -14.41 -18.32 5.96
C GLN A 182 -14.20 -19.83 5.98
N LYS A 183 -14.96 -20.56 6.81
CA LYS A 183 -14.96 -22.03 6.85
C LYS A 183 -15.22 -22.62 5.47
N ARG A 184 -16.29 -22.18 4.78
CA ARG A 184 -16.62 -22.66 3.42
C ARG A 184 -15.50 -22.40 2.42
N ARG A 185 -14.82 -21.26 2.51
CA ARG A 185 -13.67 -20.95 1.63
C ARG A 185 -12.48 -21.86 1.93
N LEU A 186 -12.19 -22.13 3.19
CA LEU A 186 -11.13 -23.04 3.60
C LEU A 186 -11.43 -24.46 3.13
N GLU A 187 -12.65 -24.95 3.33
CA GLU A 187 -13.10 -26.26 2.85
C GLU A 187 -12.93 -26.38 1.32
N LYS A 188 -13.40 -25.38 0.56
CA LYS A 188 -13.21 -25.37 -0.91
C LYS A 188 -11.74 -25.38 -1.31
N ASN A 189 -10.88 -24.64 -0.60
CA ASN A 189 -9.45 -24.65 -0.87
C ASN A 189 -8.82 -26.01 -0.56
N ILE A 190 -9.23 -26.67 0.53
CA ILE A 190 -8.77 -28.01 0.87
C ILE A 190 -9.14 -28.99 -0.25
N THR A 191 -10.39 -29.01 -0.72
CA THR A 191 -10.82 -29.88 -1.83
C THR A 191 -9.99 -29.64 -3.09
N ASN A 192 -9.84 -28.39 -3.51
CA ASN A 192 -9.03 -28.05 -4.69
C ASN A 192 -7.56 -28.47 -4.54
N LEU A 193 -6.99 -28.41 -3.33
CA LEU A 193 -5.62 -28.83 -3.07
C LEU A 193 -5.48 -30.35 -3.09
N GLN A 194 -6.48 -31.08 -2.60
CA GLN A 194 -6.54 -32.55 -2.66
C GLN A 194 -6.61 -33.04 -4.11
N GLU A 195 -7.50 -32.47 -4.93
CA GLU A 195 -7.60 -32.82 -6.37
C GLU A 195 -6.27 -32.56 -7.12
N LYS A 196 -5.60 -31.46 -6.80
CA LYS A 196 -4.29 -31.14 -7.38
C LYS A 196 -3.23 -32.14 -6.95
N LEU A 197 -3.24 -32.56 -5.69
CA LEU A 197 -2.30 -33.54 -5.16
C LEU A 197 -2.50 -34.89 -5.86
N GLU A 198 -3.73 -35.37 -5.98
CA GLU A 198 -4.07 -36.63 -6.67
C GLU A 198 -3.60 -36.63 -8.13
N ASN A 199 -3.73 -35.49 -8.83
CA ASN A 199 -3.23 -35.37 -10.20
C ASN A 199 -1.70 -35.46 -10.27
N VAL A 200 -0.98 -34.88 -9.29
CA VAL A 200 0.48 -34.99 -9.22
C VAL A 200 0.90 -36.41 -8.90
N ASP A 201 0.20 -37.09 -7.98
CA ASP A 201 0.48 -38.48 -7.62
C ASP A 201 0.30 -39.40 -8.83
N ARG A 202 -0.76 -39.24 -9.62
CA ARG A 202 -0.96 -39.98 -10.88
C ARG A 202 0.18 -39.75 -11.88
N GLN A 203 0.63 -38.51 -12.05
CA GLN A 203 1.75 -38.20 -12.95
C GLN A 203 3.06 -38.85 -12.47
N LEU A 204 3.27 -38.90 -11.16
CA LEU A 204 4.41 -39.60 -10.58
C LEU A 204 4.32 -41.11 -10.84
N GLU A 205 3.16 -41.72 -10.63
CA GLU A 205 2.94 -43.15 -10.91
C GLU A 205 3.22 -43.50 -12.38
N GLU A 206 2.71 -42.71 -13.33
CA GLU A 206 2.96 -42.88 -14.77
C GLU A 206 4.47 -42.87 -15.10
N LEU A 207 5.21 -41.88 -14.59
CA LEU A 207 6.66 -41.79 -14.79
C LEU A 207 7.44 -42.92 -14.11
N THR A 208 6.97 -43.40 -12.96
CA THR A 208 7.64 -44.49 -12.23
C THR A 208 7.45 -45.82 -12.95
N LEU A 209 6.29 -46.03 -13.58
CA LEU A 209 6.00 -47.17 -14.45
C LEU A 209 6.84 -47.14 -15.72
N GLU A 210 6.95 -45.99 -16.40
CA GLU A 210 7.79 -45.82 -17.59
C GLU A 210 9.29 -46.03 -17.31
N ALA A 211 9.78 -45.65 -16.13
CA ALA A 211 11.17 -45.87 -15.72
C ALA A 211 11.48 -47.34 -15.32
N SER A 212 10.45 -48.16 -15.12
CA SER A 212 10.57 -49.57 -14.70
C SER A 212 10.42 -50.56 -15.86
N THR A 213 10.12 -50.08 -17.08
CA THR A 213 10.07 -50.83 -18.35
C THR A 213 11.29 -50.58 -19.21
#